data_AF-A0A959HFP8-F1
#
_entry.id   AF-A0A959HFP8-F1
#
_cell.length_a   1.000
_cell.length_b   1.000
_cell.length_c   1.000
_cell.angle_alpha   90.00
_cell.angle_beta   90.00
_cell.angle_gamma   90.00
#
_symmetry.space_group_name_H-M   'P 1'
#
loop_
_entity.id
_entity.type
_entity.pdbx_description
1 polymer ?
#
loop_
_entity_poly.entity_id
_entity_poly.type
_entity_poly.pdbx_seq_one_letter_code
_entity_poly.pdbx_strand_id
1 'polypeptide(L)' 'MSVFQIRIPDSVKINDFELRMLIASKLFEEGKLSSGQAAEIVGISKRAFVEILGKYNVSLFGYEYEELEEDLENA' A
#
# COMPACT_ATOMS: atom_id res chain seq x y z
N MET A 1 4.95 7.24 -19.16
CA MET A 1 4.67 6.21 -18.14
C MET A 1 5.17 4.88 -18.64
N SER A 2 5.73 4.06 -17.75
CA SER A 2 6.12 2.68 -18.06
C SER A 2 5.04 1.73 -17.53
N VAL A 3 4.82 0.60 -18.22
CA VAL A 3 3.83 -0.41 -17.83
C VAL A 3 4.55 -1.67 -17.39
N PHE A 4 4.18 -2.19 -16.23
CA PHE A 4 4.66 -3.46 -15.68
C PHE A 4 3.51 -4.47 -15.65
N GLN A 5 3.80 -5.73 -15.94
CA GLN A 5 2.81 -6.82 -15.92
C GLN A 5 3.12 -7.78 -14.78
N ILE A 6 2.08 -8.16 -14.03
CA ILE A 6 2.15 -9.12 -12.93
C ILE A 6 1.13 -10.22 -13.21
N ARG A 7 1.53 -11.49 -13.05
CA ARG A 7 0.61 -12.62 -13.09
C ARG A 7 0.26 -13.01 -11.66
N ILE A 8 -1.03 -12.98 -11.34
CA ILE A 8 -1.55 -13.33 -10.02
C ILE A 8 -2.32 -14.66 -10.15
N PRO A 9 -2.17 -15.61 -9.22
CA PRO A 9 -2.96 -16.84 -9.21
C PRO A 9 -4.47 -16.55 -9.12
N ASP A 10 -5.30 -17.31 -9.83
CA ASP A 10 -6.77 -17.14 -9.83
C ASP A 10 -7.40 -17.40 -8.45
N SER A 11 -6.68 -18.03 -7.53
CA SER A 11 -7.10 -18.21 -6.14
C SER A 11 -7.13 -16.90 -5.34
N VAL A 12 -6.37 -15.90 -5.76
CA VAL A 12 -6.31 -14.59 -5.10
C VAL A 12 -7.46 -13.73 -5.61
N LYS A 13 -8.44 -13.48 -4.75
CA LYS A 13 -9.55 -12.57 -5.03
C LYS A 13 -9.13 -11.14 -4.73
N ILE A 14 -8.56 -10.46 -5.72
CA ILE A 14 -8.20 -9.04 -5.65
C ILE A 14 -8.69 -8.32 -6.90
N ASN A 15 -9.25 -7.13 -6.74
CA ASN A 15 -9.64 -6.31 -7.88
C ASN A 15 -8.55 -5.30 -8.27
N ASP A 16 -8.69 -4.72 -9.46
CA ASP A 16 -7.74 -3.79 -10.04
C ASP A 16 -7.51 -2.52 -9.17
N PHE A 17 -8.57 -2.02 -8.53
CA PHE A 17 -8.45 -0.87 -7.62
C PHE A 17 -7.65 -1.22 -6.36
N GLU A 18 -7.92 -2.37 -5.74
CA GLU A 18 -7.19 -2.87 -4.56
C GLU A 18 -5.71 -3.08 -4.87
N LEU A 19 -5.39 -3.68 -6.02
CA LEU A 19 -4.00 -3.90 -6.43
C LEU A 19 -3.27 -2.57 -6.67
N ARG A 20 -3.91 -1.62 -7.36
CA ARG A 20 -3.32 -0.29 -7.58
C ARG A 20 -3.14 0.47 -6.28
N MET A 21 -4.10 0.41 -5.36
CA MET A 21 -3.99 1.01 -4.02
C MET A 21 -2.81 0.42 -3.26
N LEU A 22 -2.65 -0.91 -3.24
CA LEU A 22 -1.55 -1.59 -2.54
C LEU A 22 -0.18 -1.16 -3.07
N ILE A 23 -0.01 -1.11 -4.38
CA ILE A 23 1.26 -0.72 -5.01
C ILE A 23 1.53 0.78 -4.78
N ALA A 24 0.54 1.64 -5.02
CA ALA A 24 0.69 3.08 -4.88
C ALA A 24 0.96 3.48 -3.43
N SER A 25 0.30 2.82 -2.47
CA SER A 25 0.48 3.09 -1.05
C SER A 25 1.87 2.65 -0.57
N LYS A 26 2.35 1.47 -0.99
CA LYS A 26 3.71 1.00 -0.65
C LYS A 26 4.80 1.90 -1.24
N LEU A 27 4.69 2.28 -2.51
CA LEU A 27 5.67 3.16 -3.14
C LEU A 27 5.63 4.59 -2.58
N PHE A 28 4.47 5.06 -2.10
CA PHE A 28 4.36 6.31 -1.36
C PHE A 28 5.03 6.22 0.02
N GLU A 29 4.80 5.14 0.76
CA GLU A 29 5.46 4.85 2.05
C GLU A 29 7.00 4.85 1.91
N GLU A 30 7.51 4.26 0.84
CA GLU A 30 8.95 4.25 0.53
C GLU A 30 9.49 5.59 -0.01
N GLY A 31 8.65 6.63 -0.14
CA GLY A 31 9.03 7.93 -0.67
C GLY A 31 9.33 7.96 -2.18
N LYS A 32 9.09 6.87 -2.90
CA LYS A 32 9.30 6.76 -4.35
C LYS A 32 8.21 7.48 -5.15
N LEU A 33 7.02 7.62 -4.58
CA LEU A 33 5.93 8.41 -5.14
C LEU A 33 5.54 9.55 -4.22
N SER A 34 5.24 10.71 -4.80
CA SER A 34 4.45 11.72 -4.10
C SER A 34 2.99 11.27 -3.98
N SER A 35 2.25 11.85 -3.04
CA SER A 35 0.81 11.58 -2.89
C SER A 35 -0.02 11.95 -4.12
N GLY A 36 0.45 12.89 -4.96
CA GLY A 36 -0.19 13.21 -6.23
C GLY A 36 0.00 12.09 -7.28
N GLN A 37 1.24 11.62 -7.44
CA GLN A 37 1.55 10.53 -8.37
C GLN A 37 0.89 9.21 -7.94
N ALA A 38 0.87 8.93 -6.64
CA ALA A 38 0.20 7.73 -6.12
C ALA A 38 -1.32 7.79 -6.34
N ALA A 39 -1.96 8.95 -6.16
CA ALA A 39 -3.37 9.15 -6.48
C ALA A 39 -3.66 8.99 -7.98
N GLU A 40 -2.77 9.48 -8.85
CA GLU A 40 -2.87 9.32 -10.30
C GLU A 40 -2.80 7.84 -10.72
N ILE A 41 -1.90 7.05 -10.13
CA ILE A 41 -1.82 5.60 -10.39
C ILE A 41 -3.16 4.94 -10.07
N VAL A 42 -3.75 5.24 -8.92
CA VAL A 42 -5.02 4.62 -8.49
C VAL A 42 -6.23 5.11 -9.31
N GLY A 43 -6.16 6.33 -9.85
CA GLY A 43 -7.26 6.97 -10.58
C GLY A 43 -8.23 7.72 -9.67
N ILE A 44 -7.74 8.29 -8.56
CA ILE A 44 -8.54 9.05 -7.59
C ILE A 44 -7.94 10.44 -7.32
N SER A 45 -8.69 11.30 -6.63
CA SER A 45 -8.15 12.59 -6.21
C SER A 45 -7.06 12.42 -5.15
N LYS A 46 -6.09 13.35 -5.11
CA LYS A 46 -5.06 13.40 -4.06
C LYS A 46 -5.65 13.39 -2.66
N ARG A 47 -6.77 14.10 -2.45
CA ARG A 47 -7.49 14.10 -1.17
C ARG A 47 -8.02 12.72 -0.82
N ALA A 48 -8.71 12.07 -1.76
CA ALA A 48 -9.25 10.72 -1.56
C ALA A 48 -8.14 9.71 -1.28
N PHE A 49 -7.00 9.81 -1.97
CA PHE A 49 -5.84 8.93 -1.72
C PHE A 49 -5.34 9.05 -0.28
N VAL A 50 -5.17 10.27 0.23
CA VAL A 50 -4.74 10.51 1.63
C VAL A 50 -5.79 10.04 2.64
N GLU A 51 -7.09 10.23 2.36
CA GLU A 51 -8.19 9.75 3.23
C GLU A 51 -8.25 8.23 3.29
N ILE A 52 -7.97 7.54 2.17
CA ILE A 52 -8.03 6.09 2.05
C ILE A 52 -6.74 5.43 2.57
N LEU A 53 -5.61 6.13 2.55
CA LEU A 53 -4.28 5.65 2.99
C LEU A 53 -4.32 5.00 4.38
N GLY A 54 -5.06 5.62 5.33
CA GLY A 54 -5.23 5.09 6.69
C GLY A 54 -6.00 3.77 6.78
N LYS A 55 -6.72 3.35 5.73
CA LYS A 55 -7.46 2.07 5.68
C LYS A 55 -6.65 0.91 5.09
N TYR A 56 -5.60 1.20 4.32
CA TYR A 56 -4.79 0.17 3.65
C TYR A 56 -3.65 -0.35 4.51
N ASN A 57 -3.67 -0.08 5.83
CA ASN A 57 -2.71 -0.58 6.81
C ASN A 57 -1.26 -0.48 6.35
N VAL A 58 -0.94 0.61 5.64
CA VAL A 58 0.44 1.03 5.45
C VAL A 58 0.94 1.35 6.85
N SER A 59 1.78 0.47 7.37
CA SER A 59 2.33 0.64 8.70
C SER A 59 3.29 1.81 8.64
N LEU A 60 2.80 3.01 8.96
CA LEU A 60 3.61 4.24 9.04
C LEU A 60 4.87 4.06 9.93
N PHE A 61 4.87 3.01 10.75
CA PHE A 61 6.02 2.47 11.46
C PHE A 61 6.19 1.02 11.03
N GLY A 62 7.32 0.67 10.41
CA GLY A 62 7.62 -0.67 9.90
C GLY A 62 7.80 -1.74 10.98
N TYR A 63 6.88 -1.86 11.92
CA TYR A 63 6.81 -2.99 12.84
C TYR A 63 6.07 -4.10 12.12
N GLU A 64 6.85 -5.08 11.66
CA GLU A 64 6.30 -6.39 11.31
C GLU A 64 5.65 -6.96 12.58
N TYR A 65 4.49 -7.60 12.42
CA TYR A 65 3.72 -8.20 13.52
C TYR A 65 4.57 -9.13 14.41
N GLU A 66 5.64 -9.69 13.83
CA GLU A 66 6.63 -10.55 14.48
C GLU A 66 7.49 -9.80 15.53
N GLU A 67 7.84 -8.53 15.32
CA GLU A 67 8.59 -7.72 16.32
C GLU A 67 7.73 -7.37 17.55
N LEU A 68 6.41 -7.24 17.37
CA LEU A 68 5.48 -6.97 18.47
C LEU A 68 5.27 -8.19 19.38
N GLU A 69 5.34 -9.41 18.85
CA GLU A 69 5.29 -10.62 19.67
C GLU A 69 6.58 -10.78 20.49
N GLU A 70 7.75 -10.49 19.92
CA GLU A 70 9.02 -10.53 20.66
C GLU A 70 9.09 -9.51 21.81
N ASP A 71 8.57 -8.29 21.62
CA ASP A 71 8.54 -7.28 22.69
C ASP A 71 7.55 -7.62 23.82
N LEU A 72 6.46 -8.33 23.53
CA LEU A 72 5.50 -8.78 24.54
C LEU A 72 6.00 -9.99 25.33
N GLU A 73 6.78 -10.88 24.71
CA GLU A 73 7.37 -12.04 25.41
C GLU A 73 8.54 -11.67 26.33
N ASN A 74 9.22 -10.55 26.06
CA ASN A 74 10.38 -10.09 26.83
C ASN A 74 10.05 -9.04 27.93
N ALA A 75 8.77 -8.78 28.21
CA ALA A 75 8.29 -7.79 29.20
C ALA A 75 7.91 -8.40 30.57
#